data_AF-A0A1F7QGQ3-F1
#
_entry.id   AF-A0A1F7QGQ3-F1
#
_cell.length_a   1.000
_cell.length_b   1.000
_cell.length_c   1.000
_cell.angle_alpha   90.00
_cell.angle_beta   90.00
_cell.angle_gamma   90.00
#
_symmetry.space_group_name_H-M   'P 1'
#
loop_
_entity.id
_entity.type
_entity.pdbx_description
1 polymer ?
#
loop_
_entity_poly.entity_id
_entity_poly.type
_entity_poly.pdbx_seq_one_letter_code
_entity_poly.pdbx_strand_id
1 'polypeptide(L)'
;MTAGRRLVDALAAVAARYGPGDRAEKLSLLDALERTRLGAAGPLLRFHEALCFLQAYPDAPEVLARVDRALAGFAARVARLGAGARARLYDSGVAGAALDYPFGYPMARWLARRFRADAEIAWARFDEADRLDETLSLLASPAEGDAFSEGGIGWRAWLAVAKGGRRMTDLELVLELFERTGLPSGARDWLFENLALPIRWTPRGAGASRTLARTPPARVFFHGAGLERRAAPLAEALAGPLPSLRRAPRPLAGSLLETARVAMATRQRELHAFSHPNLDDVLVADLDRGLRIALFGIQPGFRLPLEGYYGFLALKNGVPVAYGGGWELFGTLDFAINIFASFRQGESAYLATQLLRVYRRIFRMRTIVVDRYQLGHESAEALQSGSFYFYHRLGFRPRDPDVLRVLAEEQAKLAAARAYRSPIPALRRLAGAEIYLTLPGGHPEPETRARATDVAALVARMVAREFGGDRARAARACAARVARALGVRRRAGWSSRERRAFDGLALVAALVPDLAAWPARERRALVALLRAKGGGSEGRYTRLLDGHRRLRLRLEALVRAAR
;
A
#
# COMPACT_ATOMS: atom_id res chain seq x y z
N MET A 1 12.12 -15.94 -35.50
CA MET A 1 12.23 -14.85 -34.48
C MET A 1 12.72 -13.56 -35.13
N THR A 2 11.95 -12.46 -35.01
CA THR A 2 12.31 -11.15 -35.61
C THR A 2 13.56 -10.56 -34.96
N ALA A 3 14.35 -9.79 -35.73
CA ALA A 3 15.58 -9.14 -35.24
C ALA A 3 15.32 -8.25 -34.01
N GLY A 4 14.21 -7.50 -34.01
CA GLY A 4 13.83 -6.65 -32.88
C GLY A 4 13.57 -7.41 -31.57
N ARG A 5 13.01 -8.62 -31.61
CA ARG A 5 12.82 -9.44 -30.41
C ARG A 5 14.16 -9.84 -29.80
N ARG A 6 15.14 -10.23 -30.63
CA ARG A 6 16.49 -10.60 -30.16
C ARG A 6 17.19 -9.43 -29.49
N LEU A 7 17.09 -8.22 -30.05
CA LEU A 7 17.65 -7.01 -29.44
C LEU A 7 17.04 -6.69 -28.08
N VAL A 8 15.70 -6.81 -27.94
CA VAL A 8 15.02 -6.60 -26.66
C VAL A 8 15.43 -7.65 -25.63
N ASP A 9 15.52 -8.92 -26.05
CA ASP A 9 15.91 -10.01 -25.17
C ASP A 9 17.36 -9.84 -24.68
N ALA A 10 18.26 -9.38 -25.57
CA ALA A 10 19.64 -9.01 -25.22
C ALA A 10 19.69 -7.84 -24.24
N LEU A 11 18.94 -6.75 -24.49
CA LEU A 11 18.89 -5.61 -23.56
C LEU A 11 18.38 -6.03 -22.19
N ALA A 12 17.31 -6.82 -22.13
CA ALA A 12 16.77 -7.33 -20.88
C ALA A 12 17.78 -8.20 -20.12
N ALA A 13 18.60 -8.99 -20.82
CA ALA A 13 19.63 -9.84 -20.22
C ALA A 13 20.82 -9.03 -19.65
N VAL A 14 21.21 -7.94 -20.31
CA VAL A 14 22.31 -7.07 -19.85
C VAL A 14 21.87 -5.98 -18.88
N ALA A 15 20.57 -5.67 -18.78
CA ALA A 15 20.05 -4.54 -18.00
C ALA A 15 20.57 -4.50 -16.55
N ALA A 16 20.61 -5.65 -15.86
CA ALA A 16 21.04 -5.76 -14.46
C ALA A 16 22.52 -6.18 -14.27
N ARG A 17 23.32 -6.16 -15.35
CA ARG A 17 24.77 -6.44 -15.33
C ARG A 17 25.55 -5.11 -15.36
N TYR A 18 26.68 -5.03 -14.65
CA TYR A 18 27.43 -3.77 -14.45
C TYR A 18 28.95 -4.00 -14.49
N GLY A 19 29.39 -5.10 -15.11
CA GLY A 19 30.80 -5.43 -15.29
C GLY A 19 31.46 -4.65 -16.44
N PRO A 20 32.76 -4.89 -16.68
CA PRO A 20 33.49 -4.30 -17.79
C PRO A 20 32.81 -4.62 -19.13
N GLY A 21 32.58 -3.59 -19.97
CA GLY A 21 31.93 -3.74 -21.27
C GLY A 21 30.39 -3.70 -21.27
N ASP A 22 29.71 -4.02 -20.17
CA ASP A 22 28.24 -4.05 -20.10
C ASP A 22 27.62 -2.67 -20.43
N ARG A 23 28.27 -1.57 -20.02
CA ARG A 23 27.85 -0.20 -20.36
C ARG A 23 27.85 0.03 -21.88
N ALA A 24 28.91 -0.39 -22.56
CA ALA A 24 29.04 -0.22 -24.00
C ALA A 24 28.00 -1.08 -24.74
N GLU A 25 27.79 -2.32 -24.27
CA GLU A 25 26.75 -3.21 -24.79
C GLU A 25 25.35 -2.61 -24.64
N LYS A 26 25.00 -2.08 -23.45
CA LYS A 26 23.74 -1.36 -23.21
C LYS A 26 23.54 -0.20 -24.17
N LEU A 27 24.55 0.65 -24.34
CA LEU A 27 24.47 1.80 -25.25
C LEU A 27 24.24 1.35 -26.70
N SER A 28 25.00 0.36 -27.18
CA SER A 28 24.83 -0.22 -28.51
C SER A 28 23.43 -0.79 -28.73
N LEU A 29 22.89 -1.52 -27.75
CA LEU A 29 21.55 -2.11 -27.82
C LEU A 29 20.46 -1.04 -27.78
N LEU A 30 20.60 0.00 -26.96
CA LEU A 30 19.67 1.13 -26.90
C LEU A 30 19.64 1.88 -28.25
N ASP A 31 20.80 2.17 -28.83
CA ASP A 31 20.91 2.87 -30.12
C ASP A 31 20.35 2.02 -31.28
N ALA A 32 20.54 0.69 -31.24
CA ALA A 32 19.93 -0.23 -32.21
C ALA A 32 18.40 -0.32 -32.06
N LEU A 33 17.89 -0.36 -30.83
CA LEU A 33 16.45 -0.39 -30.53
C LEU A 33 15.75 0.93 -30.83
N GLU A 34 16.48 2.06 -30.79
CA GLU A 34 15.99 3.36 -31.23
C GLU A 34 15.57 3.32 -32.71
N ARG A 35 16.39 2.68 -33.56
CA ARG A 35 16.17 2.56 -35.02
C ARG A 35 15.28 1.39 -35.43
N THR A 36 14.99 0.47 -34.50
CA THR A 36 14.23 -0.74 -34.80
C THR A 36 12.74 -0.59 -34.49
N ARG A 37 11.89 -0.89 -35.47
CA ARG A 37 10.42 -0.94 -35.29
C ARG A 37 10.00 -2.22 -34.56
N LEU A 38 9.31 -2.08 -33.44
CA LEU A 38 8.71 -3.18 -32.69
C LEU A 38 7.20 -3.23 -32.96
N GLY A 39 6.76 -4.13 -33.86
CA GLY A 39 5.36 -4.26 -34.27
C GLY A 39 4.47 -5.14 -33.38
N ALA A 40 5.04 -5.77 -32.35
CA ALA A 40 4.34 -6.72 -31.49
C ALA A 40 4.34 -6.26 -30.02
N ALA A 41 3.23 -6.52 -29.32
CA ALA A 41 3.00 -6.12 -27.93
C ALA A 41 4.04 -6.68 -26.97
N GLY A 42 4.33 -7.99 -27.04
CA GLY A 42 5.25 -8.66 -26.13
C GLY A 42 6.67 -8.07 -26.13
N PRO A 43 7.36 -7.98 -27.29
CA PRO A 43 8.66 -7.32 -27.37
C PRO A 43 8.62 -5.85 -26.95
N LEU A 44 7.56 -5.11 -27.29
CA LEU A 44 7.44 -3.71 -26.88
C LEU A 44 7.31 -3.59 -25.35
N LEU A 45 6.47 -4.40 -24.71
CA LEU A 45 6.33 -4.40 -23.26
C LEU A 45 7.63 -4.83 -22.57
N ARG A 46 8.32 -5.87 -23.07
CA ARG A 46 9.62 -6.28 -22.51
C ARG A 46 10.68 -5.18 -22.63
N PHE A 47 10.67 -4.43 -23.74
CA PHE A 47 11.53 -3.26 -23.90
C PHE A 47 11.18 -2.16 -22.89
N HIS A 48 9.89 -1.87 -22.71
CA HIS A 48 9.42 -0.92 -21.69
C HIS A 48 9.92 -1.28 -20.29
N GLU A 49 9.77 -2.54 -19.88
CA GLU A 49 10.22 -3.00 -18.56
C GLU A 49 11.73 -2.83 -18.37
N ALA A 50 12.53 -3.13 -19.41
CA ALA A 50 13.98 -2.92 -19.38
C ALA A 50 14.35 -1.43 -19.27
N LEU A 51 13.65 -0.55 -19.98
CA LEU A 51 13.84 0.90 -19.89
C LEU A 51 13.48 1.43 -18.49
N CYS A 52 12.33 1.03 -17.93
CA CYS A 52 11.97 1.40 -16.56
C CYS A 52 13.04 0.95 -15.55
N PHE A 53 13.53 -0.28 -15.69
CA PHE A 53 14.61 -0.78 -14.82
C PHE A 53 15.88 0.06 -14.94
N LEU A 54 16.35 0.34 -16.15
CA LEU A 54 17.55 1.14 -16.39
C LEU A 54 17.38 2.61 -15.96
N GLN A 55 16.16 3.14 -15.96
CA GLN A 55 15.88 4.48 -15.44
C GLN A 55 16.04 4.54 -13.91
N ALA A 56 15.64 3.47 -13.20
CA ALA A 56 15.83 3.35 -11.76
C ALA A 56 17.29 3.03 -11.39
N TYR A 57 17.97 2.17 -12.17
CA TYR A 57 19.32 1.68 -11.88
C TYR A 57 20.32 1.97 -13.02
N PRO A 58 20.54 3.23 -13.43
CA PRO A 58 21.44 3.55 -14.53
C PRO A 58 22.91 3.37 -14.12
N ASP A 59 23.72 2.88 -15.04
CA ASP A 59 25.16 2.70 -14.85
C ASP A 59 25.93 4.02 -14.91
N ALA A 60 25.48 4.91 -15.80
CA ALA A 60 26.17 6.13 -16.19
C ALA A 60 25.18 7.17 -16.77
N PRO A 61 25.53 8.47 -16.80
CA PRO A 61 24.68 9.53 -17.32
C PRO A 61 24.19 9.31 -18.77
N GLU A 62 25.03 8.75 -19.63
CA GLU A 62 24.73 8.55 -21.05
C GLU A 62 23.68 7.46 -21.25
N VAL A 63 23.74 6.39 -20.45
CA VAL A 63 22.73 5.33 -20.44
C VAL A 63 21.39 5.92 -20.03
N LEU A 64 21.37 6.69 -18.94
CA LEU A 64 20.16 7.35 -18.47
C LEU A 64 19.58 8.29 -19.53
N ALA A 65 20.42 9.08 -20.22
CA ALA A 65 19.98 9.96 -21.29
C ALA A 65 19.33 9.22 -22.47
N ARG A 66 19.88 8.06 -22.90
CA ARG A 66 19.25 7.21 -23.93
C ARG A 66 17.91 6.65 -23.45
N VAL A 67 17.85 6.19 -22.20
CA VAL A 67 16.64 5.64 -21.59
C VAL A 67 15.54 6.70 -21.48
N ASP A 68 15.86 7.89 -20.99
CA ASP A 68 14.90 8.98 -20.84
C ASP A 68 14.34 9.41 -22.22
N ARG A 69 15.19 9.49 -23.26
CA ARG A 69 14.72 9.73 -24.65
C ARG A 69 13.81 8.62 -25.15
N ALA A 70 14.18 7.35 -24.93
CA ALA A 70 13.39 6.21 -25.38
C ALA A 70 12.02 6.14 -24.70
N LEU A 71 11.94 6.45 -23.40
CA LEU A 71 10.70 6.52 -22.64
C LEU A 71 9.82 7.72 -23.06
N ALA A 72 10.42 8.88 -23.33
CA ALA A 72 9.69 10.04 -23.84
C ALA A 72 8.99 9.77 -25.17
N GLY A 73 9.65 9.03 -26.08
CA GLY A 73 9.08 8.62 -27.37
C GLY A 73 8.17 7.39 -27.33
N PHE A 74 7.92 6.79 -26.15
CA PHE A 74 7.32 5.45 -26.08
C PHE A 74 5.84 5.41 -26.50
N ALA A 75 5.07 6.45 -26.17
CA ALA A 75 3.66 6.55 -26.57
C ALA A 75 3.49 6.50 -28.11
N ALA A 76 4.44 7.10 -28.85
CA ALA A 76 4.45 7.04 -30.31
C ALA A 76 4.70 5.61 -30.82
N ARG A 77 5.48 4.79 -30.10
CA ARG A 77 5.66 3.37 -30.44
C ARG A 77 4.36 2.59 -30.26
N VAL A 78 3.61 2.85 -29.19
CA VAL A 78 2.28 2.25 -28.95
C VAL A 78 1.26 2.66 -30.01
N ALA A 79 1.25 3.94 -30.41
CA ALA A 79 0.36 4.45 -31.44
C ALA A 79 0.59 3.82 -32.83
N ARG A 80 1.83 3.39 -33.14
CA ARG A 80 2.19 2.71 -34.40
C ARG A 80 1.87 1.22 -34.43
N LEU A 81 1.42 0.63 -33.31
CA LEU A 81 0.93 -0.74 -33.28
C LEU A 81 -0.43 -0.85 -33.97
N GLY A 82 -0.66 -1.96 -34.67
CA GLY A 82 -2.00 -2.34 -35.13
C GLY A 82 -2.95 -2.61 -33.95
N ALA A 83 -4.26 -2.51 -34.19
CA ALA A 83 -5.30 -2.58 -33.16
C ALA A 83 -5.18 -3.81 -32.26
N GLY A 84 -5.01 -5.01 -32.83
CA GLY A 84 -4.87 -6.25 -32.05
C GLY A 84 -3.60 -6.31 -31.20
N ALA A 85 -2.49 -5.71 -31.65
CA ALA A 85 -1.28 -5.62 -30.83
C ALA A 85 -1.44 -4.57 -29.71
N ARG A 86 -2.14 -3.46 -29.97
CA ARG A 86 -2.44 -2.45 -28.95
C ARG A 86 -3.38 -2.98 -27.87
N ALA A 87 -4.39 -3.76 -28.25
CA ALA A 87 -5.30 -4.42 -27.31
C ALA A 87 -4.56 -5.36 -26.33
N ARG A 88 -3.47 -6.01 -26.76
CA ARG A 88 -2.62 -6.82 -25.88
C ARG A 88 -1.78 -6.02 -24.87
N LEU A 89 -1.77 -4.69 -24.96
CA LEU A 89 -1.17 -3.82 -23.95
C LEU A 89 -2.20 -3.33 -22.94
N TYR A 90 -3.46 -3.74 -23.06
CA TYR A 90 -4.48 -3.42 -22.06
C TYR A 90 -4.00 -3.84 -20.66
N ASP A 91 -4.29 -3.02 -19.65
CA ASP A 91 -3.85 -3.21 -18.25
C ASP A 91 -2.34 -3.13 -17.99
N SER A 92 -1.53 -2.82 -19.01
CA SER A 92 -0.07 -2.70 -18.83
C SER A 92 0.35 -1.42 -18.09
N GLY A 93 -0.51 -0.39 -18.05
CA GLY A 93 -0.20 0.95 -17.51
C GLY A 93 0.75 1.79 -18.38
N VAL A 94 1.19 1.25 -19.52
CA VAL A 94 2.08 1.91 -20.48
C VAL A 94 1.38 3.13 -21.09
N ALA A 95 2.12 4.21 -21.33
CA ALA A 95 1.58 5.41 -21.96
C ALA A 95 0.87 5.08 -23.30
N GLY A 96 -0.40 5.46 -23.40
CA GLY A 96 -1.26 5.22 -24.57
C GLY A 96 -1.95 3.86 -24.61
N ALA A 97 -1.73 2.99 -23.63
CA ALA A 97 -2.46 1.73 -23.46
C ALA A 97 -3.50 1.86 -22.35
N ALA A 98 -4.77 1.58 -22.67
CA ALA A 98 -5.86 1.70 -21.70
C ALA A 98 -5.81 0.61 -20.64
N LEU A 99 -6.42 0.87 -19.50
CA LEU A 99 -6.70 -0.08 -18.43
C LEU A 99 -8.09 0.20 -17.87
N ASP A 100 -8.67 -0.74 -17.14
CA ASP A 100 -9.82 -0.46 -16.27
C ASP A 100 -9.67 -1.14 -14.91
N TYR A 101 -10.30 -0.55 -13.91
CA TYR A 101 -10.31 -1.09 -12.55
C TYR A 101 -11.50 -0.52 -11.78
N PRO A 102 -12.11 -1.29 -10.87
CA PRO A 102 -13.12 -0.78 -9.93
C PRO A 102 -12.47 0.07 -8.85
N PHE A 103 -12.02 1.28 -9.21
CA PHE A 103 -11.36 2.18 -8.25
C PHE A 103 -12.32 2.58 -7.13
N GLY A 104 -11.84 2.54 -5.88
CA GLY A 104 -12.58 3.06 -4.74
C GLY A 104 -12.88 4.55 -4.87
N TYR A 105 -13.89 5.02 -4.14
CA TYR A 105 -14.44 6.37 -4.30
C TYR A 105 -13.38 7.49 -4.26
N PRO A 106 -12.41 7.52 -3.32
CA PRO A 106 -11.38 8.57 -3.29
C PRO A 106 -10.52 8.59 -4.56
N MET A 107 -10.25 7.42 -5.13
CA MET A 107 -9.40 7.28 -6.32
C MET A 107 -10.18 7.56 -7.61
N ALA A 108 -11.43 7.11 -7.71
CA ALA A 108 -12.34 7.48 -8.79
C ALA A 108 -12.49 9.01 -8.87
N ARG A 109 -12.68 9.68 -7.72
CA ARG A 109 -12.74 11.14 -7.63
C ARG A 109 -11.45 11.82 -8.03
N TRP A 110 -10.29 11.26 -7.67
CA TRP A 110 -8.99 11.77 -8.13
C TRP A 110 -8.83 11.63 -9.65
N LEU A 111 -9.18 10.47 -10.23
CA LEU A 111 -9.13 10.23 -11.67
C LEU A 111 -10.03 11.19 -12.43
N ALA A 112 -11.29 11.33 -12.04
CA ALA A 112 -12.25 12.22 -12.69
C ALA A 112 -11.78 13.68 -12.71
N ARG A 113 -11.21 14.15 -11.59
CA ARG A 113 -10.69 15.53 -11.48
C ARG A 113 -9.40 15.73 -12.28
N ARG A 114 -8.50 14.76 -12.29
CA ARG A 114 -7.14 14.92 -12.83
C ARG A 114 -7.03 14.55 -14.30
N PHE A 115 -7.83 13.58 -14.75
CA PHE A 115 -7.78 12.96 -16.07
C PHE A 115 -9.17 12.89 -16.72
N ARG A 116 -9.98 13.94 -16.54
CA ARG A 116 -11.35 14.03 -17.05
C ARG A 116 -11.54 13.57 -18.51
N ALA A 117 -10.59 13.89 -19.39
CA ALA A 117 -10.67 13.52 -20.81
C ALA A 117 -10.21 12.08 -21.10
N ASP A 118 -9.57 11.42 -20.14
CA ASP A 118 -8.94 10.10 -20.30
C ASP A 118 -9.53 9.03 -19.36
N ALA A 119 -10.44 9.39 -18.46
CA ALA A 119 -11.06 8.52 -17.46
C ALA A 119 -12.59 8.58 -17.53
N GLU A 120 -13.24 7.43 -17.72
CA GLU A 120 -14.70 7.30 -17.83
C GLU A 120 -15.15 5.90 -17.41
N ILE A 121 -16.42 5.75 -17.00
CA ILE A 121 -17.02 4.44 -16.73
C ILE A 121 -17.09 3.62 -18.03
N ALA A 122 -16.57 2.40 -17.98
CA ALA A 122 -16.63 1.44 -19.07
C ALA A 122 -17.94 0.64 -19.04
N TRP A 123 -19.05 1.28 -19.38
CA TRP A 123 -20.38 0.65 -19.34
C TRP A 123 -20.50 -0.66 -20.12
N ALA A 124 -19.69 -0.85 -21.18
CA ALA A 124 -19.64 -2.09 -21.96
C ALA A 124 -19.01 -3.29 -21.20
N ARG A 125 -18.41 -3.05 -20.03
CA ARG A 125 -17.80 -4.05 -19.15
C ARG A 125 -18.51 -4.13 -17.80
N PHE A 126 -19.64 -3.46 -17.67
CA PHE A 126 -20.41 -3.41 -16.43
C PHE A 126 -21.65 -4.29 -16.57
N ASP A 127 -21.66 -5.40 -15.83
CA ASP A 127 -22.67 -6.46 -15.96
C ASP A 127 -23.72 -6.42 -14.82
N GLU A 128 -23.60 -5.49 -13.88
CA GLU A 128 -24.41 -5.40 -12.64
C GLU A 128 -25.47 -4.28 -12.74
N ALA A 129 -26.26 -4.30 -13.82
CA ALA A 129 -27.25 -3.25 -14.11
C ALA A 129 -28.28 -3.07 -12.96
N ASP A 130 -28.80 -4.17 -12.42
CA ASP A 130 -29.80 -4.13 -11.33
C ASP A 130 -29.25 -3.44 -10.07
N ARG A 131 -27.99 -3.72 -9.71
CA ARG A 131 -27.33 -3.06 -8.57
C ARG A 131 -27.19 -1.56 -8.78
N LEU A 132 -26.98 -1.13 -10.02
CA LEU A 132 -26.89 0.29 -10.34
C LEU A 132 -28.27 0.96 -10.26
N ASP A 133 -29.33 0.33 -10.76
CA ASP A 133 -30.71 0.83 -10.64
C ASP A 133 -31.13 0.95 -9.16
N GLU A 134 -30.88 -0.08 -8.34
CA GLU A 134 -31.12 -0.03 -6.89
C GLU A 134 -30.34 1.10 -6.21
N THR A 135 -29.06 1.26 -6.57
CA THR A 135 -28.22 2.29 -5.97
C THR A 135 -28.67 3.68 -6.42
N LEU A 136 -28.97 3.90 -7.70
CA LEU A 136 -29.44 5.18 -8.19
C LEU A 136 -30.81 5.55 -7.59
N SER A 137 -31.67 4.58 -7.29
CA SER A 137 -32.93 4.81 -6.57
C SER A 137 -32.70 5.39 -5.17
N LEU A 138 -31.57 5.08 -4.53
CA LEU A 138 -31.16 5.67 -3.25
C LEU A 138 -30.48 7.03 -3.40
N LEU A 139 -29.85 7.29 -4.55
CA LEU A 139 -29.04 8.50 -4.78
C LEU A 139 -29.82 9.63 -5.47
N ALA A 140 -30.80 9.30 -6.31
CA ALA A 140 -31.69 10.23 -6.97
C ALA A 140 -32.70 10.82 -5.98
N SER A 141 -33.48 11.81 -6.42
CA SER A 141 -34.58 12.27 -5.57
C SER A 141 -35.64 11.15 -5.44
N PRO A 142 -36.34 11.04 -4.30
CA PRO A 142 -37.36 10.01 -4.12
C PRO A 142 -38.44 9.99 -5.22
N ALA A 143 -38.76 11.16 -5.81
CA ALA A 143 -39.72 11.28 -6.90
C ALA A 143 -39.20 10.73 -8.24
N GLU A 144 -37.89 10.54 -8.38
CA GLU A 144 -37.26 9.94 -9.56
C GLU A 144 -37.07 8.43 -9.41
N GLY A 145 -37.38 7.83 -8.26
CA GLY A 145 -37.16 6.41 -7.99
C GLY A 145 -37.84 5.48 -9.01
N ASP A 146 -39.05 5.83 -9.45
CA ASP A 146 -39.79 5.06 -10.46
C ASP A 146 -39.11 5.04 -11.84
N ALA A 147 -38.13 5.91 -12.08
CA ALA A 147 -37.32 5.87 -13.30
C ALA A 147 -36.51 4.58 -13.43
N PHE A 148 -36.20 3.90 -12.32
CA PHE A 148 -35.36 2.70 -12.26
C PHE A 148 -36.17 1.41 -12.08
N SER A 149 -37.50 1.52 -11.98
CA SER A 149 -38.43 0.39 -11.88
C SER A 149 -38.79 -0.20 -13.26
N GLU A 150 -39.47 -1.35 -13.27
CA GLU A 150 -40.02 -1.94 -14.50
C GLU A 150 -40.95 -0.95 -15.22
N GLY A 151 -40.68 -0.69 -16.51
CA GLY A 151 -41.40 0.31 -17.32
C GLY A 151 -40.92 1.76 -17.17
N GLY A 152 -39.95 2.02 -16.27
CA GLY A 152 -39.27 3.31 -16.16
C GLY A 152 -38.30 3.58 -17.33
N ILE A 153 -37.73 4.80 -17.36
CA ILE A 153 -36.77 5.18 -18.41
C ILE A 153 -35.42 4.44 -18.30
N GLY A 154 -35.13 3.83 -17.15
CA GLY A 154 -33.90 3.11 -16.82
C GLY A 154 -32.70 4.02 -16.55
N TRP A 155 -31.68 3.49 -15.86
CA TRP A 155 -30.50 4.27 -15.47
C TRP A 155 -29.77 4.96 -16.63
N ARG A 156 -29.68 4.35 -17.82
CA ARG A 156 -28.95 4.94 -18.95
C ARG A 156 -29.58 6.24 -19.44
N ALA A 157 -30.89 6.22 -19.66
CA ALA A 157 -31.62 7.42 -20.07
C ALA A 157 -31.64 8.44 -18.93
N TRP A 158 -31.81 7.97 -17.69
CA TRP A 158 -31.80 8.85 -16.52
C TRP A 158 -30.46 9.58 -16.36
N LEU A 159 -29.29 8.91 -16.47
CA LEU A 159 -27.98 9.57 -16.42
C LEU A 159 -27.84 10.63 -17.53
N ALA A 160 -28.37 10.38 -18.73
CA ALA A 160 -28.34 11.36 -19.82
C ALA A 160 -29.16 12.62 -19.48
N VAL A 161 -30.37 12.45 -18.91
CA VAL A 161 -31.24 13.55 -18.51
C VAL A 161 -30.70 14.29 -17.28
N ALA A 162 -30.19 13.58 -16.27
CA ALA A 162 -29.65 14.12 -15.02
C ALA A 162 -28.42 15.03 -15.21
N LYS A 163 -27.72 14.89 -16.35
CA LYS A 163 -26.67 15.85 -16.75
C LYS A 163 -27.26 17.23 -17.05
N GLY A 164 -28.51 17.32 -17.53
CA GLY A 164 -29.21 18.59 -17.75
C GLY A 164 -28.48 19.51 -18.72
N GLY A 165 -27.87 18.94 -19.78
CA GLY A 165 -27.05 19.68 -20.74
C GLY A 165 -25.68 20.14 -20.22
N ARG A 166 -25.34 19.89 -18.95
CA ARG A 166 -24.02 20.20 -18.40
C ARG A 166 -22.97 19.34 -19.10
N ARG A 167 -21.86 19.97 -19.48
CA ARG A 167 -20.68 19.26 -19.96
C ARG A 167 -20.06 18.52 -18.76
N MET A 168 -20.37 17.24 -18.61
CA MET A 168 -19.77 16.34 -17.62
C MET A 168 -19.79 14.89 -18.10
N THR A 169 -18.87 14.09 -17.58
CA THR A 169 -18.82 12.64 -17.81
C THR A 169 -19.84 11.90 -16.95
N ASP A 170 -20.12 10.64 -17.30
CA ASP A 170 -20.98 9.81 -16.45
C ASP A 170 -20.32 9.55 -15.10
N LEU A 171 -18.99 9.33 -15.10
CA LEU A 171 -18.20 9.23 -13.88
C LEU A 171 -18.35 10.48 -12.98
N GLU A 172 -18.24 11.69 -13.55
CA GLU A 172 -18.41 12.94 -12.79
C GLU A 172 -19.82 13.04 -12.18
N LEU A 173 -20.86 12.68 -12.94
CA LEU A 173 -22.23 12.69 -12.45
C LEU A 173 -22.43 11.70 -11.29
N VAL A 174 -22.01 10.45 -11.44
CA VAL A 174 -22.15 9.44 -10.37
C VAL A 174 -21.41 9.89 -9.11
N LEU A 175 -20.17 10.38 -9.24
CA LEU A 175 -19.42 10.92 -8.10
C LEU A 175 -20.13 12.09 -7.42
N GLU A 176 -20.73 13.00 -8.19
CA GLU A 176 -21.51 14.12 -7.69
C GLU A 176 -22.75 13.67 -6.90
N LEU A 177 -23.46 12.64 -7.37
CA LEU A 177 -24.61 12.06 -6.65
C LEU A 177 -24.19 11.52 -5.27
N PHE A 178 -23.11 10.74 -5.22
CA PHE A 178 -22.55 10.25 -3.95
C PHE A 178 -22.09 11.40 -3.03
N GLU A 179 -21.54 12.50 -3.56
CA GLU A 179 -21.18 13.68 -2.75
C GLU A 179 -22.41 14.34 -2.12
N ARG A 180 -23.55 14.38 -2.83
CA ARG A 180 -24.78 15.08 -2.40
C ARG A 180 -25.58 14.36 -1.33
N THR A 181 -25.47 13.04 -1.23
CA THR A 181 -26.22 12.24 -0.23
C THR A 181 -25.98 12.64 1.23
N GLY A 182 -24.85 13.26 1.54
CA GLY A 182 -24.46 13.57 2.92
C GLY A 182 -24.15 12.34 3.78
N LEU A 183 -24.03 11.14 3.18
CA LEU A 183 -23.69 9.91 3.88
C LEU A 183 -22.34 10.05 4.63
N PRO A 184 -22.19 9.42 5.81
CA PRO A 184 -20.89 9.31 6.46
C PRO A 184 -19.86 8.73 5.49
N SER A 185 -18.64 9.29 5.47
CA SER A 185 -17.66 8.97 4.42
C SER A 185 -17.37 7.47 4.28
N GLY A 186 -17.29 6.73 5.40
CA GLY A 186 -17.09 5.28 5.34
C GLY A 186 -18.24 4.51 4.68
N ALA A 187 -19.49 4.93 4.90
CA ALA A 187 -20.67 4.32 4.27
C ALA A 187 -20.75 4.68 2.78
N ARG A 188 -20.46 5.95 2.44
CA ARG A 188 -20.41 6.41 1.05
C ARG A 188 -19.35 5.67 0.25
N ASP A 189 -18.13 5.61 0.77
CA ASP A 189 -17.00 4.99 0.08
C ASP A 189 -17.25 3.48 -0.09
N TRP A 190 -17.81 2.81 0.92
CA TRP A 190 -18.23 1.40 0.83
C TRP A 190 -19.34 1.17 -0.21
N LEU A 191 -20.40 1.99 -0.22
CA LEU A 191 -21.50 1.84 -1.19
C LEU A 191 -21.00 2.01 -2.63
N PHE A 192 -20.12 2.99 -2.87
CA PHE A 192 -19.50 3.18 -4.17
C PHE A 192 -18.61 2.00 -4.57
N GLU A 193 -17.77 1.49 -3.65
CA GLU A 193 -16.91 0.34 -3.91
C GLU A 193 -17.72 -0.93 -4.26
N ASN A 194 -18.89 -1.13 -3.65
CA ASN A 194 -19.76 -2.27 -3.93
C ASN A 194 -20.41 -2.23 -5.32
N LEU A 195 -20.50 -1.06 -5.95
CA LEU A 195 -20.88 -0.98 -7.36
C LEU A 195 -19.84 -1.63 -8.27
N ALA A 196 -18.58 -1.73 -7.84
CA ALA A 196 -17.48 -2.27 -8.64
C ALA A 196 -17.41 -1.66 -10.06
N LEU A 197 -17.71 -0.36 -10.20
CA LEU A 197 -17.78 0.31 -11.50
C LEU A 197 -16.44 0.20 -12.25
N PRO A 198 -16.39 -0.44 -13.44
CA PRO A 198 -15.16 -0.51 -14.21
C PRO A 198 -14.83 0.88 -14.74
N ILE A 199 -13.83 1.55 -14.16
CA ILE A 199 -13.41 2.87 -14.62
C ILE A 199 -12.24 2.69 -15.57
N ARG A 200 -12.49 2.93 -16.86
CA ARG A 200 -11.46 2.89 -17.89
C ARG A 200 -10.63 4.17 -17.82
N TRP A 201 -9.32 4.00 -17.83
CA TRP A 201 -8.35 5.08 -17.89
C TRP A 201 -7.35 4.86 -19.03
N THR A 202 -7.03 5.91 -19.77
CA THR A 202 -5.94 5.90 -20.77
C THR A 202 -4.78 6.78 -20.29
N PRO A 203 -3.73 6.20 -19.68
CA PRO A 203 -2.52 6.92 -19.27
C PRO A 203 -1.87 7.75 -20.39
N ARG A 204 -1.81 9.08 -20.24
CA ARG A 204 -1.10 9.99 -21.17
C ARG A 204 -0.09 10.89 -20.44
N GLY A 205 1.15 10.91 -20.94
CA GLY A 205 2.19 11.82 -20.46
C GLY A 205 2.81 11.45 -19.10
N ALA A 206 3.61 12.39 -18.57
CA ALA A 206 4.49 12.20 -17.41
C ALA A 206 3.77 12.07 -16.06
N GLY A 207 2.56 12.60 -15.96
CA GLY A 207 1.77 12.54 -14.73
C GLY A 207 0.76 11.41 -14.66
N ALA A 208 0.71 10.51 -15.66
CA ALA A 208 -0.39 9.55 -15.79
C ALA A 208 0.06 8.11 -16.07
N SER A 209 1.30 7.89 -16.50
CA SER A 209 1.75 6.57 -16.96
C SER A 209 2.98 6.11 -16.20
N ARG A 210 3.13 4.79 -16.03
CA ARG A 210 4.37 4.23 -15.47
C ARG A 210 5.58 4.38 -16.41
N THR A 211 5.34 4.69 -17.68
CA THR A 211 6.39 4.97 -18.69
C THR A 211 7.20 6.21 -18.33
N LEU A 212 6.55 7.22 -17.77
CA LEU A 212 7.16 8.51 -17.48
C LEU A 212 7.05 8.88 -15.99
N ALA A 213 6.67 7.91 -15.14
CA ALA A 213 6.54 8.09 -13.70
C ALA A 213 7.92 8.22 -13.03
N ARG A 214 8.43 9.45 -12.98
CA ARG A 214 9.66 9.79 -12.27
C ARG A 214 9.54 11.16 -11.63
N THR A 215 9.73 11.22 -10.32
CA THR A 215 9.92 12.49 -9.61
C THR A 215 11.36 12.94 -9.78
N PRO A 216 11.67 14.22 -10.05
CA PRO A 216 13.05 14.70 -10.13
C PRO A 216 13.84 14.36 -8.84
N PRO A 217 14.91 13.53 -8.92
CA PRO A 217 15.75 13.27 -7.75
C PRO A 217 16.71 14.45 -7.53
N ALA A 218 17.10 14.69 -6.27
CA ALA A 218 18.12 15.71 -5.96
C ALA A 218 19.49 15.36 -6.56
N ARG A 219 19.83 14.07 -6.57
CA ARG A 219 21.01 13.51 -7.22
C ARG A 219 20.68 12.12 -7.74
N VAL A 220 21.13 11.81 -8.95
CA VAL A 220 21.06 10.45 -9.49
C VAL A 220 22.26 9.65 -8.95
N PHE A 221 21.98 8.47 -8.41
CA PHE A 221 23.00 7.50 -8.08
C PHE A 221 23.22 6.56 -9.25
N PHE A 222 24.45 6.51 -9.74
CA PHE A 222 24.86 5.66 -10.84
C PHE A 222 25.46 4.35 -10.31
N HIS A 223 24.96 3.23 -10.83
CA HIS A 223 25.28 1.88 -10.39
C HIS A 223 26.52 1.29 -11.07
N GLY A 224 27.50 2.12 -11.45
CA GLY A 224 28.71 1.67 -12.14
C GLY A 224 29.52 0.61 -11.37
N ALA A 225 29.41 0.58 -10.04
CA ALA A 225 30.03 -0.45 -9.18
C ALA A 225 29.15 -1.71 -8.96
N GLY A 226 28.00 -1.78 -9.62
CA GLY A 226 27.03 -2.87 -9.49
C GLY A 226 25.94 -2.64 -8.44
N LEU A 227 25.04 -3.62 -8.36
CA LEU A 227 23.89 -3.63 -7.45
C LEU A 227 24.28 -4.19 -6.08
N GLU A 228 23.76 -3.59 -5.02
CA GLU A 228 23.86 -4.13 -3.68
C GLU A 228 22.91 -5.34 -3.52
N ARG A 229 23.50 -6.53 -3.49
CA ARG A 229 22.80 -7.81 -3.35
C ARG A 229 23.04 -8.48 -2.00
N ARG A 230 24.02 -8.01 -1.22
CA ARG A 230 24.39 -8.55 0.09
C ARG A 230 23.98 -7.53 1.16
N ALA A 231 22.85 -7.77 1.81
CA ALA A 231 22.51 -6.99 3.00
C ALA A 231 23.44 -7.42 4.15
N ALA A 232 23.99 -6.46 4.88
CA ALA A 232 24.55 -6.71 6.22
C ALA A 232 23.49 -7.44 7.08
N PRO A 233 23.90 -8.19 8.12
CA PRO A 233 22.96 -8.82 9.04
C PRO A 233 21.88 -7.81 9.47
N LEU A 234 20.61 -8.15 9.20
CA LEU A 234 19.53 -7.17 9.29
C LEU A 234 19.43 -6.56 10.70
N ALA A 235 19.68 -7.33 11.74
CA ALA A 235 19.71 -6.84 13.12
C ALA A 235 20.75 -5.72 13.33
N GLU A 236 21.95 -5.84 12.76
CA GLU A 236 22.99 -4.81 12.81
C GLU A 236 22.59 -3.57 12.01
N ALA A 237 22.06 -3.77 10.80
CA ALA A 237 21.58 -2.67 9.96
C ALA A 237 20.45 -1.86 10.64
N LEU A 238 19.59 -2.53 11.40
CA LEU A 238 18.49 -1.91 12.17
C LEU A 238 18.97 -1.19 13.44
N ALA A 239 20.14 -1.53 13.97
CA ALA A 239 20.74 -0.83 15.10
C ALA A 239 21.44 0.48 14.68
N GLY A 240 21.93 0.56 13.44
CA GLY A 240 22.62 1.73 12.90
C GLY A 240 21.74 2.97 12.74
N PRO A 241 22.31 4.19 12.85
CA PRO A 241 21.56 5.44 12.70
C PRO A 241 21.05 5.60 11.27
N LEU A 242 19.88 6.24 11.10
CA LEU A 242 19.35 6.58 9.79
C LEU A 242 19.87 7.94 9.31
N PRO A 243 20.36 8.06 8.06
CA PRO A 243 20.95 9.31 7.56
C PRO A 243 19.97 10.48 7.60
N SER A 244 18.71 10.25 7.22
CA SER A 244 17.68 11.28 7.28
C SER A 244 16.29 10.69 7.47
N LEU A 245 15.47 11.37 8.28
CA LEU A 245 14.03 11.17 8.36
C LEU A 245 13.39 12.48 8.84
N ARG A 246 12.54 13.07 8.01
CA ARG A 246 11.90 14.36 8.28
C ARG A 246 10.45 14.37 7.84
N ARG A 247 9.67 15.30 8.38
CA ARG A 247 8.33 15.61 7.85
C ARG A 247 8.48 16.27 6.49
N ALA A 248 7.69 15.83 5.51
CA ALA A 248 7.64 16.47 4.21
C ALA A 248 6.88 17.80 4.32
N PRO A 249 7.41 18.90 3.74
CA PRO A 249 6.60 20.08 3.48
C PRO A 249 5.38 19.73 2.64
N ARG A 250 4.25 20.41 2.86
CA ARG A 250 2.97 20.09 2.23
C ARG A 250 3.02 20.00 0.69
N PRO A 251 3.74 20.87 -0.04
CA PRO A 251 3.89 20.73 -1.49
C PRO A 251 4.58 19.43 -1.91
N LEU A 252 5.64 19.04 -1.19
CA LEU A 252 6.35 17.77 -1.44
C LEU A 252 5.45 16.57 -1.09
N ALA A 253 4.72 16.63 0.03
CA ALA A 253 3.76 15.60 0.42
C ALA A 253 2.69 15.37 -0.67
N GLY A 254 2.15 16.47 -1.24
CA GLY A 254 1.21 16.41 -2.35
C GLY A 254 1.81 15.79 -3.61
N SER A 255 3.01 16.21 -4.01
CA SER A 255 3.69 15.64 -5.18
C SER A 255 4.00 14.14 -5.02
N LEU A 256 4.41 13.71 -3.83
CA LEU A 256 4.65 12.30 -3.54
C LEU A 256 3.36 11.49 -3.53
N LEU A 257 2.25 12.05 -3.04
CA LEU A 257 0.94 11.40 -3.10
C LEU A 257 0.47 11.22 -4.55
N GLU A 258 0.59 12.25 -5.39
CA GLU A 258 0.27 12.15 -6.82
C GLU A 258 1.10 11.04 -7.47
N THR A 259 2.40 10.98 -7.17
CA THR A 259 3.29 9.92 -7.65
C THR A 259 2.85 8.53 -7.17
N ALA A 260 2.45 8.40 -5.90
CA ALA A 260 1.96 7.14 -5.34
C ALA A 260 0.68 6.68 -6.03
N ARG A 261 -0.29 7.59 -6.21
CA ARG A 261 -1.57 7.31 -6.88
C ARG A 261 -1.37 6.85 -8.31
N VAL A 262 -0.53 7.55 -9.09
CA VAL A 262 -0.20 7.14 -10.46
C VAL A 262 0.49 5.77 -10.48
N ALA A 263 1.48 5.55 -9.60
CA ALA A 263 2.21 4.28 -9.54
C ALA A 263 1.30 3.08 -9.25
N MET A 264 0.29 3.28 -8.41
CA MET A 264 -0.68 2.27 -8.00
C MET A 264 -1.79 2.07 -9.04
N ALA A 265 -2.44 3.16 -9.47
CA ALA A 265 -3.56 3.09 -10.40
C ALA A 265 -3.17 2.53 -11.78
N THR A 266 -1.95 2.84 -12.26
CA THR A 266 -1.42 2.27 -13.52
C THR A 266 -1.16 0.77 -13.47
N ARG A 267 -1.33 0.15 -12.28
CA ARG A 267 -1.16 -1.29 -12.05
C ARG A 267 -2.42 -1.92 -11.46
N GLN A 268 -3.57 -1.23 -11.55
CA GLN A 268 -4.85 -1.74 -11.03
C GLN A 268 -4.76 -2.07 -9.53
N ARG A 269 -4.12 -1.17 -8.77
CA ARG A 269 -3.99 -1.32 -7.31
C ARG A 269 -4.32 -0.02 -6.61
N GLU A 270 -4.72 -0.16 -5.36
CA GLU A 270 -4.93 0.92 -4.42
C GLU A 270 -4.30 0.60 -3.08
N LEU A 271 -4.11 1.63 -2.27
CA LEU A 271 -3.67 1.48 -0.89
C LEU A 271 -4.44 2.47 -0.03
N HIS A 272 -5.01 1.99 1.07
CA HIS A 272 -5.81 2.80 1.99
C HIS A 272 -5.10 4.11 2.42
N ALA A 273 -3.79 4.05 2.65
CA ALA A 273 -2.97 5.22 2.98
C ALA A 273 -2.87 6.28 1.87
N PHE A 274 -3.05 5.91 0.60
CA PHE A 274 -3.06 6.82 -0.55
C PHE A 274 -4.48 7.29 -0.92
N SER A 275 -5.50 6.52 -0.55
CA SER A 275 -6.91 6.90 -0.66
C SER A 275 -7.31 7.92 0.41
N HIS A 276 -6.83 7.75 1.66
CA HIS A 276 -7.12 8.64 2.79
C HIS A 276 -5.86 9.27 3.46
N PRO A 277 -5.00 9.96 2.68
CA PRO A 277 -3.73 10.47 3.17
C PRO A 277 -3.92 11.68 4.10
N ASN A 278 -3.17 11.70 5.18
CA ASN A 278 -2.93 12.92 5.95
C ASN A 278 -1.67 13.60 5.43
N LEU A 279 -1.83 14.62 4.57
CA LEU A 279 -0.70 15.35 3.97
C LEU A 279 0.18 16.06 5.00
N ASP A 280 -0.37 16.36 6.19
CA ASP A 280 0.41 16.94 7.27
C ASP A 280 1.30 15.90 7.96
N ASP A 281 1.07 14.59 7.74
CA ASP A 281 1.76 13.48 8.38
C ASP A 281 2.46 12.56 7.36
N VAL A 282 3.10 13.18 6.38
CA VAL A 282 3.99 12.50 5.44
C VAL A 282 5.44 12.63 5.92
N LEU A 283 6.15 11.52 6.02
CA LEU A 283 7.57 11.48 6.38
C LEU A 283 8.39 11.06 5.16
N VAL A 284 9.57 11.66 4.99
CA VAL A 284 10.50 11.33 3.92
C VAL A 284 11.86 11.01 4.50
N ALA A 285 12.42 9.89 4.04
CA ALA A 285 13.80 9.50 4.25
C ALA A 285 14.52 9.53 2.90
N ASP A 286 15.51 10.41 2.79
CA ASP A 286 16.48 10.44 1.70
C ASP A 286 17.68 9.57 2.13
N LEU A 287 17.90 8.47 1.42
CA LEU A 287 18.87 7.43 1.76
C LEU A 287 19.93 7.30 0.67
N ASP A 288 20.96 6.51 0.97
CA ASP A 288 22.04 6.25 0.03
C ASP A 288 21.56 5.52 -1.22
N ARG A 289 22.46 5.46 -2.20
CA ARG A 289 22.23 4.76 -3.46
C ARG A 289 20.99 5.28 -4.21
N GLY A 290 20.62 6.55 -4.04
CA GLY A 290 19.48 7.15 -4.76
C GLY A 290 18.12 6.62 -4.32
N LEU A 291 18.01 6.06 -3.10
CA LEU A 291 16.75 5.61 -2.54
C LEU A 291 16.06 6.73 -1.75
N ARG A 292 14.78 6.95 -2.01
CA ARG A 292 13.90 7.78 -1.18
C ARG A 292 12.70 6.95 -0.73
N ILE A 293 12.35 7.04 0.54
CA ILE A 293 11.15 6.41 1.10
C ILE A 293 10.22 7.51 1.59
N ALA A 294 8.98 7.49 1.11
CA ALA A 294 7.89 8.33 1.60
C ALA A 294 6.93 7.46 2.42
N LEU A 295 6.71 7.81 3.68
CA LEU A 295 5.69 7.22 4.54
C LEU A 295 4.47 8.15 4.61
N PHE A 296 3.28 7.60 4.46
CA PHE A 296 2.02 8.31 4.45
C PHE A 296 1.19 7.89 5.66
N GLY A 297 1.00 8.82 6.59
CA GLY A 297 0.03 8.65 7.67
C GLY A 297 -1.40 8.86 7.18
N ILE A 298 -2.38 8.34 7.92
CA ILE A 298 -3.79 8.37 7.52
C ILE A 298 -4.55 9.47 8.25
N GLN A 299 -5.56 10.02 7.58
CA GLN A 299 -6.46 11.01 8.20
C GLN A 299 -7.18 10.39 9.41
N PRO A 300 -7.34 11.13 10.53
CA PRO A 300 -7.86 10.56 11.77
C PRO A 300 -9.19 9.77 11.67
N GLY A 301 -10.09 10.15 10.75
CA GLY A 301 -11.37 9.46 10.56
C GLY A 301 -11.28 8.10 9.85
N PHE A 302 -10.14 7.76 9.26
CA PHE A 302 -9.91 6.54 8.47
C PHE A 302 -8.80 5.65 9.07
N ARG A 303 -8.27 6.00 10.24
CA ARG A 303 -7.24 5.19 10.91
C ARG A 303 -7.83 3.90 11.45
N LEU A 304 -7.01 2.86 11.49
CA LEU A 304 -7.36 1.61 12.18
C LEU A 304 -7.62 1.90 13.67
N PRO A 305 -8.55 1.21 14.35
CA PRO A 305 -8.94 1.57 15.71
C PRO A 305 -7.78 1.56 16.71
N LEU A 306 -7.03 0.44 16.76
CA LEU A 306 -5.97 0.24 17.76
C LEU A 306 -4.56 0.36 17.16
N GLU A 307 -4.31 -0.23 15.99
CA GLU A 307 -2.99 -0.20 15.36
C GLU A 307 -2.64 1.18 14.83
N GLY A 308 -1.34 1.52 14.83
CA GLY A 308 -0.83 2.60 14.00
C GLY A 308 -0.50 2.07 12.60
N TYR A 309 -0.86 2.80 11.55
CA TYR A 309 -0.59 2.36 10.19
C TYR A 309 0.06 3.49 9.36
N TYR A 310 1.19 3.17 8.74
CA TYR A 310 1.77 4.00 7.67
C TYR A 310 1.87 3.17 6.40
N GLY A 311 1.36 3.71 5.30
CA GLY A 311 1.68 3.21 3.96
C GLY A 311 3.00 3.80 3.47
N PHE A 312 3.68 3.13 2.54
CA PHE A 312 4.90 3.67 1.95
C PHE A 312 4.92 3.61 0.43
N LEU A 313 5.65 4.55 -0.16
CA LEU A 313 6.15 4.48 -1.52
C LEU A 313 7.67 4.61 -1.50
N ALA A 314 8.37 3.69 -2.15
CA ALA A 314 9.81 3.75 -2.34
C ALA A 314 10.15 4.17 -3.77
N LEU A 315 11.07 5.13 -3.88
CA LEU A 315 11.53 5.72 -5.12
C LEU A 315 13.02 5.44 -5.28
N LYS A 316 13.43 4.91 -6.44
CA LYS A 316 14.84 4.73 -6.82
C LYS A 316 15.18 5.71 -7.93
N ASN A 317 16.09 6.64 -7.67
CA ASN A 317 16.42 7.75 -8.58
C ASN A 317 15.16 8.51 -9.06
N GLY A 318 14.14 8.60 -8.19
CA GLY A 318 12.86 9.22 -8.48
C GLY A 318 11.79 8.31 -9.09
N VAL A 319 12.14 7.08 -9.50
CA VAL A 319 11.21 6.11 -10.09
C VAL A 319 10.51 5.30 -9.00
N PRO A 320 9.18 5.16 -8.99
CA PRO A 320 8.47 4.28 -8.05
C PRO A 320 8.83 2.81 -8.27
N VAL A 321 9.46 2.21 -7.25
CA VAL A 321 9.95 0.81 -7.33
C VAL A 321 9.23 -0.16 -6.39
N ALA A 322 8.70 0.33 -5.27
CA ALA A 322 7.98 -0.49 -4.31
C ALA A 322 6.96 0.31 -3.51
N TYR A 323 6.01 -0.40 -2.93
CA TYR A 323 4.98 0.13 -2.05
C TYR A 323 4.61 -0.92 -1.00
N GLY A 324 3.84 -0.51 0.00
CA GLY A 324 3.33 -1.44 1.01
C GLY A 324 2.93 -0.71 2.29
N GLY A 325 3.00 -1.42 3.41
CA GLY A 325 2.48 -0.96 4.68
C GLY A 325 3.21 -1.52 5.88
N GLY A 326 3.12 -0.79 6.99
CA GLY A 326 3.56 -1.25 8.29
C GLY A 326 2.51 -0.95 9.34
N TRP A 327 2.05 -1.99 10.05
CA TRP A 327 1.08 -1.91 11.14
C TRP A 327 1.81 -2.09 12.46
N GLU A 328 1.67 -1.12 13.37
CA GLU A 328 2.31 -1.13 14.67
C GLU A 328 1.30 -1.38 15.79
N LEU A 329 1.64 -2.34 16.65
CA LEU A 329 0.97 -2.57 17.92
C LEU A 329 1.98 -3.06 18.97
N PHE A 330 2.11 -2.29 20.06
CA PHE A 330 2.93 -2.64 21.23
C PHE A 330 4.40 -2.97 20.93
N GLY A 331 4.97 -2.28 19.93
CA GLY A 331 6.34 -2.52 19.50
C GLY A 331 6.49 -3.75 18.60
N THR A 332 5.39 -4.31 18.10
CA THR A 332 5.40 -5.27 16.99
C THR A 332 5.02 -4.56 15.70
N LEU A 333 5.75 -4.84 14.62
CA LEU A 333 5.44 -4.38 13.28
C LEU A 333 4.98 -5.57 12.43
N ASP A 334 3.73 -5.59 11.99
CA ASP A 334 3.34 -6.42 10.86
C ASP A 334 3.76 -5.69 9.57
N PHE A 335 4.60 -6.34 8.74
CA PHE A 335 5.29 -5.71 7.62
C PHE A 335 4.88 -6.34 6.29
N ALA A 336 4.41 -5.50 5.36
CA ALA A 336 4.10 -5.90 3.99
C ALA A 336 4.86 -5.01 2.99
N ILE A 337 5.61 -5.64 2.08
CA ILE A 337 6.35 -4.98 1.01
C ILE A 337 6.02 -5.64 -0.33
N ASN A 338 5.72 -4.81 -1.32
CA ASN A 338 5.56 -5.20 -2.70
C ASN A 338 6.55 -4.43 -3.58
N ILE A 339 7.43 -5.17 -4.25
CA ILE A 339 8.34 -4.62 -5.27
C ILE A 339 7.71 -4.87 -6.63
N PHE A 340 7.54 -3.80 -7.43
CA PHE A 340 6.97 -3.96 -8.76
C PHE A 340 7.86 -4.86 -9.61
N ALA A 341 7.23 -5.70 -10.45
CA ALA A 341 7.90 -6.78 -11.19
C ALA A 341 9.19 -6.34 -11.91
N SER A 342 9.17 -5.15 -12.54
CA SER A 342 10.30 -4.56 -13.28
C SER A 342 11.57 -4.41 -12.45
N PHE A 343 11.43 -4.23 -11.14
CA PHE A 343 12.53 -3.86 -10.24
C PHE A 343 12.98 -5.00 -9.32
N ARG A 344 12.36 -6.18 -9.39
CA ARG A 344 12.68 -7.33 -8.52
C ARG A 344 14.12 -7.82 -8.66
N GLN A 345 14.69 -7.67 -9.86
CA GLN A 345 16.10 -7.99 -10.16
C GLN A 345 17.09 -6.90 -9.69
N GLY A 346 16.59 -5.80 -9.13
CA GLY A 346 17.36 -4.70 -8.56
C GLY A 346 17.87 -5.03 -7.15
N GLU A 347 17.90 -4.01 -6.30
CA GLU A 347 18.44 -4.09 -4.93
C GLU A 347 17.36 -4.44 -3.89
N SER A 348 16.58 -5.48 -4.14
CA SER A 348 15.40 -5.85 -3.34
C SER A 348 15.69 -6.04 -1.84
N ALA A 349 16.82 -6.69 -1.49
CA ALA A 349 17.22 -6.91 -0.11
C ALA A 349 17.66 -5.61 0.59
N TYR A 350 18.42 -4.75 -0.12
CA TYR A 350 18.79 -3.43 0.38
C TYR A 350 17.55 -2.58 0.62
N LEU A 351 16.61 -2.56 -0.33
CA LEU A 351 15.36 -1.82 -0.24
C LEU A 351 14.53 -2.22 0.98
N ALA A 352 14.30 -3.53 1.17
CA ALA A 352 13.58 -4.03 2.35
C ALA A 352 14.30 -3.69 3.67
N THR A 353 15.63 -3.81 3.70
CA THR A 353 16.45 -3.42 4.85
C THR A 353 16.27 -1.93 5.19
N GLN A 354 16.34 -1.06 4.19
CA GLN A 354 16.15 0.38 4.37
C GLN A 354 14.73 0.74 4.82
N LEU A 355 13.71 0.08 4.27
CA LEU A 355 12.32 0.23 4.73
C LEU A 355 12.16 -0.15 6.20
N LEU A 356 12.71 -1.28 6.62
CA LEU A 356 12.68 -1.71 8.01
C LEU A 356 13.47 -0.74 8.91
N ARG A 357 14.61 -0.17 8.45
CA ARG A 357 15.30 0.88 9.21
C ARG A 357 14.39 2.10 9.42
N VAL A 358 13.69 2.55 8.37
CA VAL A 358 12.77 3.69 8.46
C VAL A 358 11.61 3.40 9.43
N TYR A 359 11.00 2.21 9.35
CA TYR A 359 9.99 1.79 10.31
C TYR A 359 10.54 1.71 11.74
N ARG A 360 11.77 1.21 11.93
CA ARG A 360 12.45 1.15 13.25
C ARG A 360 12.59 2.53 13.86
N ARG A 361 12.87 3.53 13.05
CA ARG A 361 12.99 4.91 13.54
C ARG A 361 11.65 5.49 14.00
N ILE A 362 10.54 5.19 13.32
CA ILE A 362 9.24 5.78 13.66
C ILE A 362 8.49 5.00 14.75
N PHE A 363 8.60 3.68 14.76
CA PHE A 363 7.84 2.80 15.64
C PHE A 363 8.65 2.21 16.78
N ARG A 364 9.99 2.22 16.70
CA ARG A 364 10.86 1.52 17.66
C ARG A 364 10.43 0.05 17.86
N MET A 365 9.96 -0.60 16.79
CA MET A 365 9.46 -1.98 16.86
C MET A 365 10.59 -2.95 17.21
N ARG A 366 10.34 -3.85 18.15
CA ARG A 366 11.29 -4.85 18.68
C ARG A 366 10.99 -6.24 18.13
N THR A 367 9.80 -6.44 17.58
CA THR A 367 9.40 -7.64 16.85
C THR A 367 8.87 -7.21 15.49
N ILE A 368 9.26 -7.92 14.43
CA ILE A 368 8.72 -7.74 13.09
C ILE A 368 8.12 -9.06 12.64
N VAL A 369 6.95 -9.00 12.06
CA VAL A 369 6.17 -10.15 11.59
C VAL A 369 5.91 -9.98 10.11
N VAL A 370 5.96 -11.09 9.39
CA VAL A 370 5.47 -11.18 8.01
C VAL A 370 4.33 -12.20 8.00
N ASP A 371 3.16 -11.74 7.58
CA ASP A 371 1.96 -12.58 7.52
C ASP A 371 2.05 -13.66 6.44
N ARG A 372 1.20 -14.68 6.57
CA ARG A 372 1.12 -15.82 5.64
C ARG A 372 0.82 -15.42 4.19
N TYR A 373 0.01 -14.38 3.97
CA TYR A 373 -0.35 -13.94 2.62
C TYR A 373 0.85 -13.36 1.87
N GLN A 374 1.67 -12.55 2.56
CA GLN A 374 2.94 -12.03 2.03
C GLN A 374 3.95 -13.14 1.71
N LEU A 375 3.84 -14.30 2.37
CA LEU A 375 4.72 -15.46 2.15
C LEU A 375 4.25 -16.37 1.00
N GLY A 376 2.96 -16.31 0.65
CA GLY A 376 2.39 -17.14 -0.42
C GLY A 376 1.07 -17.83 -0.12
N HIS A 377 0.52 -17.71 1.08
CA HIS A 377 -0.81 -18.23 1.38
C HIS A 377 -1.85 -17.46 0.55
N GLU A 378 -2.59 -18.16 -0.30
CA GLU A 378 -3.56 -17.56 -1.23
C GLU A 378 -2.95 -16.50 -2.19
N SER A 379 -1.62 -16.45 -2.33
CA SER A 379 -0.91 -15.50 -3.18
C SER A 379 0.04 -16.23 -4.13
N ALA A 380 -0.43 -16.49 -5.35
CA ALA A 380 0.37 -17.13 -6.39
C ALA A 380 1.62 -16.30 -6.76
N GLU A 381 1.49 -14.97 -6.77
CA GLU A 381 2.57 -14.03 -7.05
C GLU A 381 3.71 -14.15 -6.00
N ALA A 382 3.36 -14.20 -4.71
CA ALA A 382 4.34 -14.33 -3.64
C ALA A 382 5.05 -15.68 -3.68
N LEU A 383 4.32 -16.77 -3.96
CA LEU A 383 4.90 -18.12 -4.14
C LEU A 383 5.92 -18.15 -5.29
N GLN A 384 5.53 -17.64 -6.46
CA GLN A 384 6.40 -17.62 -7.65
C GLN A 384 7.66 -16.75 -7.43
N SER A 385 7.56 -15.70 -6.63
CA SER A 385 8.69 -14.84 -6.29
C SER A 385 9.67 -15.43 -5.27
N GLY A 386 9.30 -16.54 -4.61
CA GLY A 386 10.10 -17.13 -3.54
C GLY A 386 10.16 -16.26 -2.27
N SER A 387 9.05 -15.57 -1.94
CA SER A 387 8.96 -14.61 -0.85
C SER A 387 9.43 -15.16 0.50
N PHE A 388 9.05 -16.40 0.85
CA PHE A 388 9.51 -17.06 2.06
C PHE A 388 11.05 -17.09 2.18
N TYR A 389 11.75 -17.53 1.13
CA TYR A 389 13.21 -17.58 1.12
C TYR A 389 13.86 -16.19 1.07
N PHE A 390 13.17 -15.18 0.52
CA PHE A 390 13.62 -13.80 0.61
C PHE A 390 13.70 -13.33 2.07
N TYR A 391 12.63 -13.46 2.84
CA TYR A 391 12.63 -13.08 4.25
C TYR A 391 13.51 -13.98 5.12
N HIS A 392 13.53 -15.29 4.84
CA HIS A 392 14.41 -16.20 5.57
C HIS A 392 15.90 -15.81 5.44
N ARG A 393 16.34 -15.41 4.23
CA ARG A 393 17.70 -14.88 4.01
C ARG A 393 17.98 -13.56 4.72
N LEU A 394 16.94 -12.75 4.95
CA LEU A 394 17.05 -11.52 5.73
C LEU A 394 17.12 -11.76 7.26
N GLY A 395 16.92 -13.00 7.71
CA GLY A 395 17.02 -13.36 9.13
C GLY A 395 15.70 -13.68 9.81
N PHE A 396 14.57 -13.63 9.09
CA PHE A 396 13.27 -14.03 9.65
C PHE A 396 13.20 -15.54 9.84
N ARG A 397 12.55 -15.98 10.91
CA ARG A 397 12.45 -17.41 11.25
C ARG A 397 11.01 -17.80 11.54
N PRO A 398 10.54 -18.98 11.05
CA PRO A 398 9.28 -19.55 11.50
C PRO A 398 9.42 -20.06 12.95
N ARG A 399 8.28 -20.17 13.63
CA ARG A 399 8.17 -20.80 14.96
C ARG A 399 7.29 -22.04 14.97
N ASP A 400 6.47 -22.19 13.94
CA ASP A 400 5.58 -23.33 13.77
C ASP A 400 6.39 -24.63 13.52
N PRO A 401 6.17 -25.70 14.32
CA PRO A 401 6.92 -26.95 14.20
C PRO A 401 6.78 -27.64 12.84
N ASP A 402 5.60 -27.58 12.20
CA ASP A 402 5.39 -28.19 10.90
C ASP A 402 6.13 -27.42 9.80
N VAL A 403 6.12 -26.08 9.87
CA VAL A 403 6.90 -25.24 8.94
C VAL A 403 8.40 -25.48 9.12
N LEU A 404 8.89 -25.63 10.36
CA LEU A 404 10.29 -25.92 10.65
C LEU A 404 10.75 -27.26 10.05
N ARG A 405 9.92 -28.30 10.16
CA ARG A 405 10.18 -29.61 9.55
C ARG A 405 10.31 -29.51 8.02
N VAL A 406 9.36 -28.84 7.37
CA VAL A 406 9.40 -28.63 5.91
C VAL A 406 10.62 -27.82 5.50
N LEU A 407 10.98 -26.80 6.28
CA LEU A 407 12.15 -25.99 6.01
C LEU A 407 13.44 -26.81 6.05
N ALA A 408 13.59 -27.71 7.04
CA ALA A 408 14.75 -28.58 7.14
C ALA A 408 14.84 -29.55 5.94
N GLU A 409 13.72 -30.18 5.56
CA GLU A 409 13.63 -31.05 4.38
C GLU A 409 14.05 -30.32 3.09
N GLU A 410 13.53 -29.11 2.86
CA GLU A 410 13.83 -28.33 1.67
C GLU A 410 15.27 -27.79 1.66
N GLN A 411 15.81 -27.41 2.82
CA GLN A 411 17.21 -27.00 2.95
C GLN A 411 18.17 -28.15 2.64
N ALA A 412 17.88 -29.37 3.08
CA ALA A 412 18.69 -30.54 2.74
C ALA A 412 18.72 -30.79 1.22
N LYS A 413 17.57 -30.67 0.54
CA LYS A 413 17.47 -30.80 -0.92
C LYS A 413 18.23 -29.69 -1.65
N LEU A 414 18.09 -28.44 -1.19
CA LEU A 414 18.81 -27.28 -1.75
C LEU A 414 20.33 -27.40 -1.59
N ALA A 415 20.79 -27.99 -0.47
CA ALA A 415 22.20 -28.25 -0.23
C ALA A 415 22.73 -29.38 -1.12
N ALA A 416 21.95 -30.45 -1.33
CA ALA A 416 22.33 -31.59 -2.15
C ALA A 416 22.39 -31.27 -3.65
N ALA A 417 21.52 -30.37 -4.16
CA ALA A 417 21.44 -30.07 -5.58
C ALA A 417 21.25 -28.56 -5.86
N ARG A 418 22.30 -27.92 -6.39
CA ARG A 418 22.30 -26.46 -6.69
C ARG A 418 21.24 -26.02 -7.71
N ALA A 419 20.84 -26.93 -8.60
CA ALA A 419 19.78 -26.71 -9.59
C ALA A 419 18.36 -26.88 -9.03
N TYR A 420 18.22 -27.51 -7.84
CA TYR A 420 16.92 -27.74 -7.22
C TYR A 420 16.21 -26.44 -6.88
N ARG A 421 14.90 -26.42 -7.08
CA ARG A 421 14.01 -25.34 -6.66
C ARG A 421 12.82 -25.98 -5.95
N SER A 422 12.49 -25.46 -4.78
CA SER A 422 11.32 -25.89 -4.03
C SER A 422 10.06 -25.77 -4.89
N PRO A 423 9.28 -26.84 -5.07
CA PRO A 423 8.07 -26.80 -5.86
C PRO A 423 6.98 -26.00 -5.13
N ILE A 424 6.00 -25.49 -5.87
CA ILE A 424 4.91 -24.66 -5.32
C ILE A 424 4.20 -25.31 -4.11
N PRO A 425 3.90 -26.63 -4.08
CA PRO A 425 3.30 -27.26 -2.89
C PRO A 425 4.17 -27.15 -1.63
N ALA A 426 5.49 -27.28 -1.75
CA ALA A 426 6.42 -27.10 -0.62
C ALA A 426 6.43 -25.64 -0.16
N LEU A 427 6.45 -24.69 -1.09
CA LEU A 427 6.39 -23.26 -0.78
C LEU A 427 5.06 -22.87 -0.08
N ARG A 428 3.94 -23.49 -0.47
CA ARG A 428 2.65 -23.31 0.22
C ARG A 428 2.69 -23.78 1.67
N ARG A 429 3.32 -24.93 1.94
CA ARG A 429 3.53 -25.42 3.31
C ARG A 429 4.44 -24.50 4.11
N LEU A 430 5.52 -24.00 3.52
CA LEU A 430 6.41 -23.02 4.15
C LEU A 430 5.69 -21.69 4.48
N ALA A 431 4.76 -21.27 3.63
CA ALA A 431 3.90 -20.10 3.85
C ALA A 431 2.71 -20.37 4.79
N GLY A 432 2.65 -21.54 5.44
CA GLY A 432 1.53 -21.94 6.31
C GLY A 432 1.42 -21.14 7.61
N ALA A 433 2.54 -20.56 8.08
CA ALA A 433 2.60 -19.77 9.31
C ALA A 433 3.35 -18.45 9.12
N GLU A 434 3.14 -17.51 10.04
CA GLU A 434 3.90 -16.27 10.13
C GLU A 434 5.39 -16.55 10.41
N ILE A 435 6.25 -15.62 9.96
CA ILE A 435 7.68 -15.63 10.30
C ILE A 435 8.08 -14.34 11.01
N TYR A 436 9.10 -14.43 11.85
CA TYR A 436 9.42 -13.40 12.82
C TYR A 436 10.88 -12.99 12.76
N LEU A 437 11.13 -11.70 12.94
CA LEU A 437 12.43 -11.17 13.34
C LEU A 437 12.29 -10.53 14.72
N THR A 438 12.98 -11.09 15.70
CA THR A 438 12.96 -10.60 17.08
C THR A 438 14.28 -9.89 17.37
N LEU A 439 14.20 -8.61 17.71
CA LEU A 439 15.34 -7.77 18.10
C LEU A 439 15.51 -7.81 19.63
N PRO A 440 16.63 -7.30 20.18
CA PRO A 440 16.80 -7.18 21.62
C PRO A 440 15.62 -6.46 22.30
N GLY A 441 15.05 -7.08 23.33
CA GLY A 441 13.86 -6.60 24.04
C GLY A 441 12.52 -6.85 23.32
N GLY A 442 12.52 -7.64 22.25
CA GLY A 442 11.32 -8.12 21.56
C GLY A 442 10.55 -9.17 22.37
N HIS A 443 9.35 -9.50 21.90
CA HIS A 443 8.52 -10.52 22.54
C HIS A 443 9.21 -11.90 22.43
N PRO A 444 9.36 -12.66 23.53
CA PRO A 444 10.07 -13.95 23.50
C PRO A 444 9.35 -14.99 22.63
N GLU A 445 8.02 -14.97 22.67
CA GLU A 445 7.12 -15.87 21.92
C GLU A 445 6.21 -15.03 21.00
N PRO A 446 6.75 -14.41 19.94
CA PRO A 446 5.99 -13.44 19.14
C PRO A 446 4.71 -14.01 18.50
N GLU A 447 4.60 -15.33 18.38
CA GLU A 447 3.39 -16.06 17.99
C GLU A 447 2.25 -15.97 19.02
N THR A 448 2.56 -15.74 20.30
CA THR A 448 1.54 -15.60 21.36
C THR A 448 1.15 -14.14 21.62
N ARG A 449 1.72 -13.18 20.89
CA ARG A 449 1.47 -11.74 21.04
C ARG A 449 -0.03 -11.39 21.04
N ALA A 450 -0.37 -10.28 21.70
CA ALA A 450 -1.71 -9.71 21.62
C ALA A 450 -1.90 -9.00 20.27
N ARG A 451 -2.95 -9.37 19.53
CA ARG A 451 -3.32 -8.73 18.26
C ARG A 451 -4.50 -7.78 18.44
N ALA A 452 -4.67 -6.84 17.51
CA ALA A 452 -5.83 -5.95 17.53
C ALA A 452 -7.16 -6.72 17.47
N THR A 453 -7.20 -7.83 16.74
CA THR A 453 -8.35 -8.74 16.65
C THR A 453 -8.68 -9.40 17.99
N ASP A 454 -7.68 -9.79 18.78
CA ASP A 454 -7.88 -10.37 20.10
C ASP A 454 -8.52 -9.34 21.05
N VAL A 455 -8.05 -8.08 21.01
CA VAL A 455 -8.61 -6.97 21.80
C VAL A 455 -10.03 -6.63 21.34
N ALA A 456 -10.30 -6.61 20.04
CA ALA A 456 -11.64 -6.38 19.50
C ALA A 456 -12.63 -7.46 19.97
N ALA A 457 -12.21 -8.72 20.03
CA ALA A 457 -13.03 -9.81 20.57
C ALA A 457 -13.35 -9.63 22.05
N LEU A 458 -12.40 -9.15 22.86
CA LEU A 458 -12.65 -8.79 24.27
C LEU A 458 -13.69 -7.67 24.40
N VAL A 459 -13.61 -6.63 23.58
CA VAL A 459 -14.61 -5.56 23.54
C VAL A 459 -15.99 -6.13 23.18
N ALA A 460 -16.08 -6.96 22.14
CA ALA A 460 -17.34 -7.56 21.73
C ALA A 460 -17.98 -8.40 22.86
N ARG A 461 -17.19 -9.22 23.55
CA ARG A 461 -17.64 -10.00 24.71
C ARG A 461 -18.09 -9.12 25.88
N MET A 462 -17.36 -8.04 26.17
CA MET A 462 -17.74 -7.07 27.20
C MET A 462 -19.09 -6.41 26.84
N VAL A 463 -19.29 -5.99 25.59
CA VAL A 463 -20.55 -5.39 25.13
C VAL A 463 -21.71 -6.36 25.26
N ALA A 464 -21.52 -7.62 24.87
CA ALA A 464 -22.54 -8.65 25.01
C ALA A 464 -22.93 -8.87 26.48
N ARG A 465 -21.92 -9.06 27.36
CA ARG A 465 -22.14 -9.38 28.77
C ARG A 465 -22.69 -8.21 29.61
N GLU A 466 -22.11 -7.02 29.48
CA GLU A 466 -22.43 -5.87 30.36
C GLU A 466 -23.59 -5.01 29.83
N PHE A 467 -23.89 -5.10 28.53
CA PHE A 467 -24.87 -4.22 27.88
C PHE A 467 -25.91 -4.98 27.05
N GLY A 468 -26.00 -6.31 27.18
CA GLY A 468 -26.95 -7.12 26.42
C GLY A 468 -26.76 -7.00 24.91
N GLY A 469 -25.56 -6.65 24.43
CA GLY A 469 -25.28 -6.42 23.01
C GLY A 469 -25.60 -5.02 22.49
N ASP A 470 -26.16 -4.11 23.31
CA ASP A 470 -26.42 -2.72 22.91
C ASP A 470 -25.11 -1.93 22.79
N ARG A 471 -24.62 -1.82 21.55
CA ARG A 471 -23.36 -1.15 21.21
C ARG A 471 -23.44 0.36 21.41
N ALA A 472 -24.60 0.98 21.15
CA ALA A 472 -24.75 2.42 21.27
C ALA A 472 -24.73 2.85 22.75
N ARG A 473 -25.43 2.10 23.61
CA ARG A 473 -25.38 2.27 25.06
C ARG A 473 -23.99 1.96 25.60
N ALA A 474 -23.35 0.87 25.16
CA ALA A 474 -22.01 0.51 25.59
C ALA A 474 -20.98 1.61 25.28
N ALA A 475 -21.01 2.17 24.07
CA ALA A 475 -20.12 3.26 23.68
C ALA A 475 -20.29 4.49 24.58
N ARG A 476 -21.53 4.95 24.80
CA ARG A 476 -21.82 6.10 25.68
C ARG A 476 -21.41 5.84 27.13
N ALA A 477 -21.78 4.68 27.68
CA ALA A 477 -21.52 4.31 29.06
C ALA A 477 -20.01 4.12 29.34
N CYS A 478 -19.30 3.44 28.44
CA CYS A 478 -17.85 3.23 28.56
C CYS A 478 -17.09 4.56 28.43
N ALA A 479 -17.45 5.42 27.48
CA ALA A 479 -16.86 6.76 27.35
C ALA A 479 -17.02 7.58 28.64
N ALA A 480 -18.21 7.57 29.25
CA ALA A 480 -18.46 8.26 30.52
C ALA A 480 -17.71 7.62 31.71
N ARG A 481 -17.69 6.28 31.80
CA ARG A 481 -16.95 5.51 32.83
C ARG A 481 -15.45 5.81 32.76
N VAL A 482 -14.86 5.72 31.58
CA VAL A 482 -13.44 6.00 31.34
C VAL A 482 -13.11 7.47 31.58
N ALA A 483 -13.95 8.41 31.13
CA ALA A 483 -13.74 9.83 31.41
C ALA A 483 -13.70 10.13 32.92
N ARG A 484 -14.61 9.54 33.70
CA ARG A 484 -14.60 9.66 35.18
C ARG A 484 -13.36 9.03 35.79
N ALA A 485 -13.02 7.79 35.41
CA ALA A 485 -11.84 7.08 35.91
C ALA A 485 -10.53 7.85 35.63
N LEU A 486 -10.44 8.52 34.48
CA LEU A 486 -9.28 9.29 34.07
C LEU A 486 -9.27 10.75 34.56
N GLY A 487 -10.33 11.20 35.23
CA GLY A 487 -10.46 12.59 35.70
C GLY A 487 -10.67 13.63 34.59
N VAL A 488 -11.21 13.21 33.44
CA VAL A 488 -11.50 14.09 32.30
C VAL A 488 -12.82 14.82 32.55
N ARG A 489 -12.74 16.05 33.09
CA ARG A 489 -13.93 16.86 33.44
C ARG A 489 -14.50 17.66 32.26
N ARG A 490 -13.67 18.10 31.32
CA ARG A 490 -14.10 18.92 30.16
C ARG A 490 -13.49 18.41 28.85
N ARG A 491 -14.35 17.97 27.94
CA ARG A 491 -13.97 17.51 26.57
C ARG A 491 -14.32 18.53 25.48
N ALA A 492 -15.04 19.60 25.83
CA ALA A 492 -15.48 20.63 24.89
C ALA A 492 -14.30 21.32 24.17
N GLY A 493 -13.19 21.55 24.86
CA GLY A 493 -11.97 22.13 24.29
C GLY A 493 -11.13 21.19 23.42
N TRP A 494 -11.53 19.92 23.26
CA TRP A 494 -10.88 19.00 22.32
C TRP A 494 -11.47 19.17 20.94
N SER A 495 -10.71 18.88 19.89
CA SER A 495 -11.26 18.83 18.53
C SER A 495 -12.30 17.70 18.38
N SER A 496 -13.18 17.81 17.39
CA SER A 496 -14.15 16.74 17.08
C SER A 496 -13.48 15.39 16.78
N ARG A 497 -12.28 15.43 16.19
CA ARG A 497 -11.46 14.24 15.90
C ARG A 497 -10.92 13.59 17.17
N GLU A 498 -10.39 14.38 18.10
CA GLU A 498 -9.92 13.86 19.40
C GLU A 498 -11.07 13.29 20.23
N ARG A 499 -12.25 13.94 20.23
CA ARG A 499 -13.42 13.41 20.94
C ARG A 499 -13.85 12.04 20.38
N ARG A 500 -13.99 11.92 19.06
CA ARG A 500 -14.33 10.63 18.42
C ARG A 500 -13.29 9.54 18.70
N ALA A 501 -12.00 9.90 18.64
CA ALA A 501 -10.92 8.97 18.96
C ALA A 501 -10.96 8.49 20.42
N PHE A 502 -11.19 9.41 21.35
CA PHE A 502 -11.38 9.07 22.77
C PHE A 502 -12.59 8.15 22.95
N ASP A 503 -13.74 8.48 22.36
CA ASP A 503 -14.97 7.70 22.52
C ASP A 503 -14.82 6.28 21.93
N GLY A 504 -14.18 6.14 20.76
CA GLY A 504 -13.93 4.83 20.15
C GLY A 504 -12.98 3.96 20.98
N LEU A 505 -11.87 4.54 21.45
CA LEU A 505 -10.88 3.80 22.26
C LEU A 505 -11.31 3.64 23.73
N ALA A 506 -12.33 4.36 24.21
CA ALA A 506 -12.85 4.19 25.55
C ALA A 506 -13.40 2.78 25.78
N LEU A 507 -13.90 2.11 24.74
CA LEU A 507 -14.30 0.69 24.82
C LEU A 507 -13.11 -0.21 25.16
N VAL A 508 -11.93 0.06 24.59
CA VAL A 508 -10.70 -0.68 24.91
C VAL A 508 -10.22 -0.35 26.32
N ALA A 509 -10.20 0.93 26.70
CA ALA A 509 -9.80 1.34 28.04
C ALA A 509 -10.74 0.80 29.14
N ALA A 510 -12.03 0.62 28.82
CA ALA A 510 -13.02 0.06 29.73
C ALA A 510 -12.82 -1.42 30.05
N LEU A 511 -12.01 -2.15 29.27
CA LEU A 511 -11.60 -3.52 29.60
C LEU A 511 -10.72 -3.60 30.86
N VAL A 512 -10.17 -2.47 31.30
CA VAL A 512 -9.34 -2.36 32.50
C VAL A 512 -10.22 -1.95 33.69
N PRO A 513 -10.62 -2.89 34.58
CA PRO A 513 -11.56 -2.59 35.66
C PRO A 513 -10.95 -1.67 36.74
N ASP A 514 -9.64 -1.78 36.99
CA ASP A 514 -8.93 -1.02 38.03
C ASP A 514 -8.43 0.36 37.56
N LEU A 515 -8.91 0.86 36.41
CA LEU A 515 -8.37 2.07 35.77
C LEU A 515 -8.37 3.31 36.69
N ALA A 516 -9.39 3.46 37.54
CA ALA A 516 -9.48 4.57 38.49
C ALA A 516 -8.38 4.51 39.57
N ALA A 517 -7.93 3.32 39.96
CA ALA A 517 -6.89 3.11 40.97
C ALA A 517 -5.47 3.31 40.40
N TRP A 518 -5.31 3.55 39.10
CA TRP A 518 -3.99 3.77 38.53
C TRP A 518 -3.35 5.09 39.01
N PRO A 519 -2.02 5.16 39.14
CA PRO A 519 -1.34 6.41 39.45
C PRO A 519 -1.75 7.55 38.53
N ALA A 520 -1.84 8.77 39.07
CA ALA A 520 -2.27 9.94 38.31
C ALA A 520 -1.43 10.18 37.03
N ARG A 521 -0.14 9.85 37.08
CA ARG A 521 0.76 9.89 35.91
C ARG A 521 0.31 8.97 34.79
N GLU A 522 -0.01 7.71 35.10
CA GLU A 522 -0.47 6.71 34.12
C GLU A 522 -1.83 7.12 33.53
N ARG A 523 -2.76 7.60 34.36
CA ARG A 523 -4.06 8.08 33.87
C ARG A 523 -3.91 9.27 32.91
N ARG A 524 -3.05 10.24 33.23
CA ARG A 524 -2.73 11.36 32.32
C ARG A 524 -2.08 10.89 31.02
N ALA A 525 -1.18 9.91 31.09
CA ALA A 525 -0.57 9.30 29.92
C ALA A 525 -1.63 8.61 29.03
N LEU A 526 -2.58 7.89 29.63
CA LEU A 526 -3.68 7.27 28.88
C LEU A 526 -4.56 8.32 28.19
N VAL A 527 -4.92 9.41 28.87
CA VAL A 527 -5.67 10.51 28.23
C VAL A 527 -4.92 11.07 27.02
N ALA A 528 -3.60 11.29 27.15
CA ALA A 528 -2.77 11.77 26.05
C ALA A 528 -2.73 10.79 24.87
N LEU A 529 -2.64 9.48 25.15
CA LEU A 529 -2.69 8.39 24.17
C LEU A 529 -4.02 8.38 23.41
N LEU A 530 -5.15 8.34 24.13
CA LEU A 530 -6.48 8.26 23.52
C LEU A 530 -6.75 9.46 22.59
N ARG A 531 -6.36 10.66 23.03
CA ARG A 531 -6.46 11.88 22.20
C ARG A 531 -5.54 11.85 21.00
N ALA A 532 -4.33 11.32 21.14
CA ALA A 532 -3.34 11.30 20.06
C ALA A 532 -3.83 10.56 18.81
N LYS A 533 -4.72 9.56 18.97
CA LYS A 533 -5.32 8.86 17.83
C LYS A 533 -6.16 9.77 16.93
N GLY A 534 -6.78 10.81 17.50
CA GLY A 534 -7.50 11.86 16.77
C GLY A 534 -6.62 13.03 16.31
N GLY A 535 -5.34 13.04 16.70
CA GLY A 535 -4.41 14.14 16.46
C GLY A 535 -3.79 14.14 15.06
N GLY A 536 -2.99 15.18 14.77
CA GLY A 536 -2.41 15.41 13.45
C GLY A 536 -1.31 14.43 13.01
N SER A 537 -0.84 13.52 13.88
CA SER A 537 0.20 12.54 13.53
C SER A 537 -0.04 11.19 14.19
N GLU A 538 -0.08 10.13 13.38
CA GLU A 538 -0.24 8.75 13.86
C GLU A 538 1.02 8.27 14.56
N GLY A 539 2.21 8.74 14.15
CA GLY A 539 3.47 8.46 14.83
C GLY A 539 3.53 8.99 16.27
N ARG A 540 2.74 10.01 16.64
CA ARG A 540 2.62 10.42 18.05
C ARG A 540 1.80 9.42 18.85
N TYR A 541 0.72 8.90 18.26
CA TYR A 541 -0.14 7.90 18.89
C TYR A 541 0.63 6.61 19.17
N THR A 542 1.35 6.06 18.18
CA THR A 542 2.11 4.81 18.33
C THR A 542 3.20 4.91 19.39
N ARG A 543 3.94 6.04 19.44
CA ARG A 543 4.94 6.27 20.50
C ARG A 543 4.33 6.30 21.89
N LEU A 544 3.13 6.87 22.06
CA LEU A 544 2.43 6.88 23.34
C LEU A 544 1.89 5.50 23.68
N LEU A 545 1.41 4.74 22.68
CA LEU A 545 0.91 3.38 22.83
C LEU A 545 2.00 2.41 23.28
N ASP A 546 3.13 2.33 22.57
CA ASP A 546 4.26 1.48 22.94
C ASP A 546 4.88 1.90 24.28
N GLY A 547 4.89 3.20 24.58
CA GLY A 547 5.35 3.75 25.86
C GLY A 547 4.46 3.44 27.06
N HIS A 548 3.18 3.09 26.86
CA HIS A 548 2.23 2.86 27.95
C HIS A 548 2.27 1.42 28.47
N ARG A 549 3.39 1.04 29.11
CA ARG A 549 3.66 -0.33 29.59
C ARG A 549 2.52 -0.95 30.40
N ARG A 550 1.89 -0.18 31.30
CA ARG A 550 0.79 -0.70 32.15
C ARG A 550 -0.44 -1.11 31.34
N LEU A 551 -0.83 -0.31 30.34
CA LEU A 551 -1.94 -0.64 29.44
C LEU A 551 -1.63 -1.90 28.63
N ARG A 552 -0.43 -1.96 28.05
CA ARG A 552 0.02 -3.14 27.29
C ARG A 552 -0.09 -4.42 28.12
N LEU A 553 0.54 -4.44 29.31
CA LEU A 553 0.55 -5.62 30.17
C LEU A 553 -0.85 -6.06 30.60
N ARG A 554 -1.76 -5.11 30.85
CA ARG A 554 -3.16 -5.43 31.18
C ARG A 554 -3.89 -6.05 30.00
N LEU A 555 -3.76 -5.48 28.80
CA LEU A 555 -4.41 -6.02 27.60
C LEU A 555 -3.84 -7.39 27.22
N GLU A 556 -2.52 -7.57 27.29
CA GLU A 556 -1.88 -8.87 27.07
C GLU A 556 -2.35 -9.93 28.08
N ALA A 557 -2.50 -9.57 29.35
CA ALA A 557 -3.02 -10.48 30.37
C ALA A 557 -4.48 -10.87 30.11
N LEU A 558 -5.33 -9.92 29.72
CA LEU A 558 -6.73 -10.18 29.37
C LEU A 558 -6.86 -11.06 28.11
N VAL A 559 -6.00 -10.84 27.11
CA VAL A 559 -5.97 -11.68 25.91
C VAL A 559 -5.55 -13.11 26.28
N ARG A 560 -4.51 -13.28 27.11
CA ARG A 560 -4.09 -14.61 27.57
C ARG A 560 -5.15 -15.32 28.38
N ALA A 561 -5.88 -14.61 29.25
CA ALA A 561 -6.96 -15.20 30.05
C ALA A 561 -8.21 -15.59 29.25
N ALA A 562 -8.33 -15.14 27.99
CA ALA A 562 -9.46 -15.41 27.12
C ALA A 562 -9.15 -16.40 25.98
N ARG A 563 -7.90 -16.85 25.88
CA ARG A 563 -7.49 -18.01 25.07
C ARG A 563 -7.54 -19.23 25.97
#